data_AF-A0A4Q0VJM3-F1
#
_entry.id   AF-A0A4Q0VJM3-F1
#
_cell.length_a   1.000
_cell.length_b   1.000
_cell.length_c   1.000
_cell.angle_alpha   90.00
_cell.angle_beta   90.00
_cell.angle_gamma   90.00
#
_symmetry.space_group_name_H-M   'P 1'
#
loop_
_entity.id
_entity.type
_entity.pdbx_description
1 polymer ?
#
loop_
_entity_poly.entity_id
_entity_poly.type
_entity_poly.pdbx_seq_one_letter_code
_entity_poly.pdbx_strand_id
1 'polypeptide(L)' 'MLKMLIRNRQLIKNMPNSSLSNGPIEGINRNIKQIKRTADGYRNWQSFSYHIQLEFKIRLKKRNPTRK' A
#
# COMPACT_ATOMS: atom_id res chain seq x y z
N MET A 1 14.93 15.85 12.36
CA MET A 1 14.02 15.10 13.27
C MET A 1 13.21 16.04 14.17
N LEU A 2 13.83 16.89 15.00
CA LEU A 2 13.13 17.78 15.95
C LEU A 2 12.12 18.75 15.31
N LYS A 3 12.48 19.38 14.17
CA LYS A 3 11.56 20.27 13.43
C LYS A 3 10.28 19.56 12.95
N MET A 4 10.36 18.28 12.58
CA MET A 4 9.21 17.48 12.14
C MET A 4 8.28 17.15 13.31
N LEU A 5 8.84 16.82 14.47
CA LEU A 5 8.08 16.56 15.70
C LEU A 5 7.35 17.81 16.17
N ILE A 6 8.04 18.97 16.18
CA ILE A 6 7.42 20.25 16.54
C ILE A 6 6.29 20.61 15.57
N ARG A 7 6.51 20.43 14.26
CA ARG A 7 5.49 20.65 13.22
C ARG A 7 4.26 19.77 13.41
N ASN A 8 4.44 18.49 13.75
CA ASN A 8 3.36 17.50 13.87
C ASN A 8 2.84 17.31 15.31
N ARG A 9 3.18 18.20 16.24
CA ARG A 9 2.91 18.04 17.68
C ARG A 9 1.45 17.74 18.02
N GLN A 10 0.50 18.34 17.29
CA GLN A 10 -0.93 18.14 17.54
C GLN A 10 -1.42 16.76 17.13
N LEU A 11 -0.90 16.23 16.02
CA LEU A 11 -1.20 14.86 15.58
C LEU A 11 -0.69 13.85 16.60
N ILE A 12 0.52 14.07 17.13
CA ILE A 12 1.12 13.21 18.16
C ILE A 12 0.30 13.25 19.45
N LYS A 13 -0.17 14.44 19.87
CA LYS A 13 -1.05 14.59 21.04
C LYS A 13 -2.40 13.88 20.87
N ASN A 14 -2.93 13.82 19.65
CA ASN A 14 -4.22 13.19 19.35
C ASN A 14 -4.14 11.67 19.14
N MET A 15 -2.94 11.12 18.95
CA MET A 15 -2.69 9.70 18.70
C MET A 15 -3.28 8.76 19.77
N PRO A 16 -3.08 8.96 21.10
CA PRO A 16 -3.62 8.05 22.12
C PRO A 16 -5.16 8.07 22.22
N ASN A 17 -5.80 9.13 21.74
CA ASN A 17 -7.26 9.25 21.73
C ASN A 17 -7.88 8.63 20.47
N SER A 18 -7.07 8.19 19.51
CA SER A 18 -7.54 7.57 18.29
C SER A 18 -7.59 6.05 18.45
N SER A 19 -8.64 5.42 17.94
CA SER A 19 -8.74 3.96 17.82
C SER A 19 -7.97 3.42 16.61
N LEU A 20 -7.34 4.30 15.81
CA LEU A 20 -6.61 3.96 14.61
C LEU A 20 -5.18 3.53 14.96
N SER A 21 -4.81 2.33 14.51
CA SER A 21 -3.44 1.82 14.62
C SER A 21 -2.74 1.87 13.27
N ASN A 22 -1.42 2.01 13.27
CA ASN A 22 -0.60 1.82 12.07
C ASN A 22 -0.50 0.34 11.63
N GLY A 23 -0.92 -0.61 12.46
CA GLY A 23 -0.81 -2.05 12.17
C GLY A 23 -1.39 -2.46 10.81
N PRO A 24 -2.64 -2.08 10.45
CA PRO A 24 -3.22 -2.42 9.16
C PRO A 24 -2.43 -1.88 7.96
N ILE A 25 -1.99 -0.61 7.99
CA ILE A 25 -1.24 0.00 6.89
C ILE A 25 0.16 -0.59 6.77
N GLU A 26 0.81 -0.90 7.90
CA GLU A 26 2.10 -1.59 7.93
C GLU A 26 1.98 -3.02 7.39
N GLY A 27 0.89 -3.72 7.72
CA GLY A 27 0.57 -5.05 7.19
C GLY A 27 0.42 -5.03 5.66
N ILE A 28 -0.33 -4.07 5.12
CA ILE A 28 -0.47 -3.88 3.67
C ILE A 28 0.90 -3.62 3.03
N ASN A 29 1.69 -2.71 3.60
CA ASN A 29 3.03 -2.39 3.09
C ASN A 29 3.99 -3.59 3.13
N ARG A 30 3.90 -4.42 4.17
CA ARG A 30 4.67 -5.67 4.28
C ARG A 30 4.29 -6.65 3.18
N ASN A 31 3.00 -6.83 2.91
CA ASN A 31 2.52 -7.71 1.86
C ASN A 31 2.97 -7.23 0.47
N ILE A 32 2.84 -5.94 0.15
CA ILE A 32 3.33 -5.38 -1.12
C ILE A 32 4.83 -5.61 -1.29
N LYS A 33 5.63 -5.38 -0.23
CA LYS A 33 7.07 -5.67 -0.24
C LYS A 33 7.36 -7.16 -0.43
N GLN A 34 6.55 -8.04 0.17
CA GLN A 34 6.69 -9.49 0.01
C GLN A 34 6.40 -9.92 -1.44
N ILE A 35 5.33 -9.40 -2.05
CA ILE A 35 5.01 -9.61 -3.47
C ILE A 35 6.19 -9.16 -4.33
N LYS A 36 6.78 -7.99 -4.03
CA LYS A 36 7.93 -7.48 -4.77
C LYS A 36 9.15 -8.40 -4.67
N ARG A 37 9.49 -8.91 -3.47
CA ARG A 37 10.63 -9.81 -3.25
C ARG A 37 10.45 -11.19 -3.89
N THR A 38 9.24 -11.73 -3.83
CA THR A 38 8.95 -13.05 -4.39
C THR A 38 8.89 -12.99 -5.92
N ALA A 39 8.72 -11.79 -6.47
CA ALA A 39 8.48 -11.59 -7.88
C ALA A 39 9.58 -10.79 -8.58
N ASP A 40 10.83 -11.09 -8.28
CA ASP A 40 11.98 -10.75 -9.14
C ASP A 40 11.79 -11.20 -10.62
N GLY A 41 10.71 -11.93 -10.94
CA GLY A 41 10.25 -12.25 -12.29
C GLY A 41 9.21 -11.31 -12.95
N TYR A 42 8.71 -10.24 -12.32
CA TYR A 42 7.78 -9.33 -13.02
C TYR A 42 8.51 -8.44 -14.01
N ARG A 43 8.38 -8.79 -15.30
CA ARG A 43 9.01 -8.11 -16.44
C ARG A 43 8.52 -6.66 -16.64
N ASN A 44 7.38 -6.26 -16.05
CA ASN A 44 6.82 -4.92 -16.14
C ASN A 44 5.93 -4.54 -14.94
N TRP A 45 5.75 -3.23 -14.74
CA TRP A 45 4.92 -2.68 -13.66
C TRP A 45 3.46 -3.14 -13.71
N GLN A 46 2.90 -3.34 -14.90
CA GLN A 46 1.52 -3.78 -15.05
C GLN A 46 1.29 -5.16 -14.41
N SER A 47 2.24 -6.08 -14.59
CA SER A 47 2.17 -7.43 -14.01
C SER A 47 2.24 -7.40 -12.48
N PHE A 48 3.14 -6.58 -11.93
CA PHE A 48 3.24 -6.38 -10.47
C PHE A 48 1.97 -5.75 -9.89
N SER A 49 1.45 -4.69 -10.53
CA SER A 49 0.22 -4.02 -10.09
C SER A 49 -1.01 -4.93 -10.17
N TYR A 50 -1.10 -5.77 -11.20
CA TYR A 50 -2.17 -6.76 -11.32
C TYR A 50 -2.11 -7.80 -10.20
N HIS A 51 -0.92 -8.29 -9.85
CA HIS A 51 -0.75 -9.25 -8.76
C HIS A 51 -1.13 -8.66 -7.40
N ILE A 52 -0.75 -7.40 -7.12
CA ILE A 52 -1.21 -6.66 -5.93
C ILE A 52 -2.75 -6.62 -5.91
N GLN A 53 -3.38 -6.26 -7.03
CA GLN A 53 -4.84 -6.18 -7.10
C GLN A 53 -5.52 -7.52 -6.84
N LEU A 54 -4.95 -8.63 -7.32
CA LEU A 54 -5.42 -9.99 -7.03
C LEU A 54 -5.29 -10.33 -5.54
N GLU A 55 -4.12 -10.13 -4.95
CA GLU A 55 -3.84 -10.42 -3.53
C GLU A 55 -4.79 -9.68 -2.58
N PHE A 56 -5.06 -8.40 -2.86
CA PHE A 56 -5.98 -7.60 -2.06
C PHE A 56 -7.46 -7.75 -2.48
N LYS A 57 -7.78 -8.66 -3.41
CA LYS A 57 -9.13 -8.86 -3.98
C LYS A 57 -9.80 -7.54 -4.42
N ILE A 58 -8.98 -6.59 -4.88
CA ILE A 58 -9.46 -5.30 -5.37
C ILE A 58 -10.19 -5.59 -6.68
N ARG A 59 -11.46 -5.18 -6.79
CA ARG A 59 -12.29 -5.46 -7.96
C ARG A 59 -11.59 -5.00 -9.24
N LEU A 60 -11.09 -5.96 -10.01
CA LEU A 60 -10.52 -5.73 -11.33
C LEU A 60 -11.68 -5.40 -12.28
N LYS A 61 -11.83 -4.14 -12.70
CA LYS A 61 -12.69 -3.83 -13.84
C LYS A 61 -12.04 -4.50 -15.07
N LYS A 62 -12.72 -5.48 -15.69
CA LYS A 62 -12.30 -6.01 -16.98
C LYS A 62 -12.09 -4.83 -17.93
N ARG A 63 -10.87 -4.65 -18.44
CA ARG A 63 -10.64 -3.72 -19.54
C ARG A 63 -11.31 -4.32 -20.77
N ASN A 64 -12.22 -3.58 -21.39
CA ASN A 64 -12.77 -3.96 -22.69
C ASN A 64 -11.59 -4.04 -23.68
N PRO A 65 -11.53 -5.06 -24.55
CA PRO A 65 -10.48 -5.14 -25.54
C PRO A 65 -10.51 -3.88 -26.39
N THR A 66 -9.40 -3.15 -26.42
CA THR A 66 -9.23 -2.03 -27.35
C THR A 66 -9.19 -2.65 -28.74
N ARG A 67 -10.32 -2.64 -29.45
CA ARG A 67 -10.33 -2.90 -30.89
C ARG A 67 -9.43 -1.85 -31.52
N LYS A 68 -8.29 -2.31 -32.05
CA LYS A 68 -7.49 -1.52 -32.99
C LYS A 68 -8.23 -1.42 -34.32
#